data_AF-A0A7S0I130-F1
#
_entry.id   AF-A0A7S0I130-F1
#
_cell.length_a   1.000
_cell.length_b   1.000
_cell.length_c   1.000
_cell.angle_alpha   90.00
_cell.angle_beta   90.00
_cell.angle_gamma   90.00
#
_symmetry.space_group_name_H-M   'P 1'
#
loop_
_entity.id
_entity.type
_entity.pdbx_description
1 polymer ?
#
loop_
_entity_poly.entity_id
_entity_poly.type
_entity_poly.pdbx_seq_one_letter_code
_entity_poly.pdbx_strand_id
1 'polypeptide(L)'
;KKKHSESLKGPAAAAQANTVTIDSAARWTPEEMEKNLIALKGSTARDDELAYHFTNNKTAKLILSSGLRASTEGQLGGGVSVCKQPPHEMGWEQYGDGEWRATLGKQLWGEKWQEVLPGGPHADKLEMVVVVKVVRDIFINEKYTLPGRENVLIIPTSYLEERDGSHYYAQNKIVKIYDLRDTRS
;
A
#
# COMPACT_ATOMS: atom_id res chain seq x y z
N LYS A 1 -53.21 14.89 -20.00
CA LYS A 1 -51.97 15.32 -20.70
C LYS A 1 -50.95 15.67 -19.62
N LYS A 2 -50.07 14.74 -19.21
CA LYS A 2 -48.60 14.75 -19.47
C LYS A 2 -47.98 16.14 -19.27
N LYS A 3 -47.23 16.34 -18.16
CA LYS A 3 -45.74 16.41 -18.08
C LYS A 3 -45.24 17.84 -18.42
N HIS A 4 -44.29 18.50 -17.75
CA HIS A 4 -43.11 18.08 -16.98
C HIS A 4 -42.71 19.24 -16.03
N SER A 5 -42.35 18.94 -14.78
CA SER A 5 -41.44 19.80 -14.01
C SER A 5 -40.00 19.45 -14.42
N GLU A 6 -39.24 20.44 -14.88
CA GLU A 6 -37.81 20.31 -15.11
C GLU A 6 -37.07 20.49 -13.78
N SER A 7 -36.54 19.38 -13.28
CA SER A 7 -35.58 19.39 -12.19
C SER A 7 -34.21 19.73 -12.77
N LEU A 8 -33.67 20.90 -12.42
CA LEU A 8 -32.31 21.29 -12.73
C LEU A 8 -31.34 20.34 -12.01
N LYS A 9 -30.81 19.35 -12.75
CA LYS A 9 -29.62 18.62 -12.34
C LYS A 9 -28.43 19.57 -12.44
N GLY A 10 -27.96 20.07 -11.29
CA GLY A 10 -26.64 20.68 -11.21
C GLY A 10 -25.57 19.70 -11.71
N PRO A 11 -24.47 20.19 -12.30
CA PRO A 11 -23.42 19.30 -12.78
C PRO A 11 -22.87 18.50 -11.61
N ALA A 12 -22.89 17.17 -11.74
CA ALA A 12 -22.12 16.30 -10.87
C ALA A 12 -20.67 16.77 -10.96
N ALA A 13 -20.12 17.26 -9.86
CA ALA A 13 -18.70 17.57 -9.76
C ALA A 13 -17.94 16.29 -10.13
N ALA A 14 -17.33 16.27 -11.31
CA ALA A 14 -16.41 15.21 -11.68
C ALA A 14 -15.27 15.24 -10.65
N ALA A 15 -15.20 14.20 -9.81
CA ALA A 15 -14.05 13.99 -8.95
C ALA A 15 -12.81 13.99 -9.85
N GLN A 16 -11.89 14.93 -9.61
CA GLN A 16 -10.60 14.93 -10.30
C GLN A 16 -9.96 13.56 -10.05
N ALA A 17 -9.71 12.82 -11.13
CA ALA A 17 -8.98 11.57 -11.05
C ALA A 17 -7.55 11.90 -10.62
N ASN A 18 -7.27 11.78 -9.33
CA ASN A 18 -5.90 11.80 -8.81
C ASN A 18 -5.13 10.71 -9.54
N THR A 19 -4.27 11.12 -10.48
CA THR A 19 -3.45 10.19 -11.25
C THR A 19 -2.25 9.83 -10.38
N VAL A 20 -2.28 8.65 -9.76
CA VAL A 20 -1.16 8.13 -8.98
C VAL A 20 -0.02 7.79 -9.93
N THR A 21 1.16 8.35 -9.68
CA THR A 21 2.41 8.04 -10.40
C THR A 21 3.34 7.18 -9.56
N ILE A 22 4.27 6.50 -10.24
CA ILE A 22 5.45 5.90 -9.62
C ILE A 22 6.58 6.94 -9.66
N ASP A 23 7.03 7.37 -8.49
CA ASP A 23 8.18 8.24 -8.36
C ASP A 23 9.36 7.44 -7.81
N SER A 24 10.59 7.87 -8.07
CA SER A 24 11.75 7.24 -7.43
C SER A 24 12.08 7.94 -6.14
N ALA A 25 12.10 7.16 -5.06
CA ALA A 25 12.64 7.54 -3.77
C ALA A 25 14.05 6.96 -3.56
N ALA A 26 14.59 6.21 -4.53
CA ALA A 26 15.86 5.48 -4.36
C ALA A 26 17.04 6.38 -3.99
N ARG A 27 17.03 7.66 -4.35
CA ARG A 27 18.12 8.59 -4.02
C ARG A 27 17.89 9.37 -2.72
N TRP A 28 16.73 9.18 -2.09
CA TRP A 28 16.37 9.91 -0.89
C TRP A 28 17.13 9.40 0.32
N THR A 29 17.53 10.31 1.21
CA THR A 29 17.93 9.90 2.57
C THR A 29 16.71 9.41 3.36
N PRO A 30 16.90 8.69 4.48
CA PRO A 30 15.80 8.32 5.37
C PRO A 30 14.97 9.54 5.82
N GLU A 31 15.61 10.68 6.11
CA GLU A 31 14.94 11.92 6.51
C GLU A 31 14.11 12.54 5.38
N GLU A 32 14.60 12.47 4.14
CA GLU A 32 13.82 12.91 2.97
C GLU A 32 12.59 12.03 2.76
N MET A 33 12.71 10.71 2.97
CA MET A 33 11.56 9.81 2.94
C MET A 33 10.56 10.12 4.05
N GLU A 34 11.01 10.29 5.29
CA GLU A 34 10.17 10.68 6.43
C GLU A 34 9.39 11.96 6.11
N LYS A 35 10.09 13.03 5.69
CA LYS A 35 9.48 14.31 5.35
C LYS A 35 8.41 14.18 4.27
N ASN A 36 8.65 13.40 3.22
CA ASN A 36 7.68 13.17 2.16
C ASN A 36 6.45 12.39 2.65
N LEU A 37 6.63 11.39 3.52
CA LEU A 37 5.52 10.63 4.09
C LEU A 37 4.70 11.45 5.09
N ILE A 38 5.33 12.33 5.87
CA ILE A 38 4.64 13.30 6.73
C ILE A 38 3.79 14.25 5.89
N ALA A 39 4.33 14.78 4.78
CA ALA A 39 3.57 15.64 3.88
C ALA A 39 2.37 14.90 3.26
N LEU A 40 2.58 13.64 2.84
CA LEU A 40 1.52 12.79 2.30
C LEU A 40 0.42 12.53 3.33
N LYS A 41 0.81 12.22 4.58
CA LYS A 41 -0.10 12.03 5.70
C LYS A 41 -0.90 13.29 6.00
N GLY A 42 -0.27 14.46 5.98
CA GLY A 42 -0.93 15.76 6.18
C GLY A 42 -1.97 16.10 5.10
N SER A 43 -1.83 15.52 3.90
CA SER A 43 -2.81 15.65 2.80
C SER A 43 -3.91 14.57 2.82
N THR A 44 -3.83 13.60 3.73
CA THR A 44 -4.79 12.50 3.85
C THR A 44 -5.90 12.88 4.84
N ALA A 45 -7.10 12.32 4.68
CA ALA A 45 -8.20 12.56 5.60
C ALA A 45 -7.83 12.17 7.04
N ARG A 46 -8.37 12.91 8.03
CA ARG A 46 -8.06 12.70 9.45
C ARG A 46 -8.39 11.28 9.95
N ASP A 47 -9.43 10.69 9.38
CA ASP A 47 -9.94 9.36 9.74
C ASP A 47 -9.23 8.23 8.97
N ASP A 48 -8.22 8.56 8.16
CA ASP A 48 -7.39 7.61 7.45
C ASP A 48 -5.96 7.60 8.02
N GLU A 49 -5.33 6.44 8.01
CA GLU A 49 -3.92 6.18 8.29
C GLU A 49 -3.18 5.74 7.04
N LEU A 50 -1.86 6.00 6.98
CA LEU A 50 -1.03 5.48 5.88
C LEU A 50 -0.52 4.09 6.24
N ALA A 51 -0.57 3.19 5.27
CA ALA A 51 0.02 1.86 5.35
C ALA A 51 0.79 1.53 4.07
N TYR A 52 1.66 0.52 4.14
CA TYR A 52 2.71 0.29 3.16
C TYR A 52 2.67 -1.14 2.63
N HIS A 53 2.39 -1.31 1.34
CA HIS A 53 2.46 -2.60 0.69
C HIS A 53 3.73 -2.70 -0.15
N PHE A 54 4.64 -3.60 0.24
CA PHE A 54 5.90 -3.82 -0.45
C PHE A 54 5.73 -4.82 -1.58
N THR A 55 6.31 -4.51 -2.74
CA THR A 55 6.16 -5.33 -3.93
C THR A 55 7.28 -5.11 -4.94
N ASN A 56 7.18 -5.74 -6.11
CA ASN A 56 8.11 -5.58 -7.22
C ASN A 56 7.58 -4.58 -8.28
N ASN A 57 8.46 -4.13 -9.19
CA ASN A 57 8.11 -3.15 -10.22
C ASN A 57 6.90 -3.59 -11.09
N LYS A 58 6.88 -4.87 -11.50
CA LYS A 58 5.82 -5.45 -12.33
C LYS A 58 4.47 -5.42 -11.63
N THR A 59 4.41 -5.82 -10.36
CA THR A 59 3.20 -5.84 -9.56
C THR A 59 2.74 -4.43 -9.21
N ALA A 60 3.64 -3.49 -8.94
CA ALA A 60 3.29 -2.08 -8.73
C ALA A 60 2.55 -1.47 -9.94
N LYS A 61 3.01 -1.77 -11.16
CA LYS A 61 2.34 -1.35 -12.40
C LYS A 61 0.93 -1.97 -12.55
N LEU A 62 0.75 -3.22 -12.14
CA LEU A 62 -0.58 -3.84 -12.12
C LEU A 62 -1.49 -3.18 -11.09
N ILE A 63 -0.98 -2.92 -9.89
CA ILE A 63 -1.70 -2.25 -8.80
C ILE A 63 -2.18 -0.86 -9.22
N LEU A 64 -1.40 -0.12 -10.00
CA LEU A 64 -1.87 1.15 -10.58
C LEU A 64 -3.13 0.99 -11.42
N SER A 65 -3.27 -0.11 -12.16
CA SER A 65 -4.42 -0.32 -13.05
C SER A 65 -5.63 -0.95 -12.36
N SER A 66 -5.40 -1.77 -11.33
CA SER A 66 -6.44 -2.64 -10.76
C SER A 66 -6.60 -2.54 -9.25
N GLY A 67 -5.78 -1.78 -8.53
CA GLY A 67 -5.77 -1.81 -7.06
C GLY A 67 -5.05 -3.03 -6.49
N LEU A 68 -5.07 -3.19 -5.17
CA LEU A 68 -4.36 -4.30 -4.51
C LEU A 68 -5.29 -5.51 -4.41
N ARG A 69 -4.97 -6.59 -5.12
CA ARG A 69 -5.74 -7.84 -5.03
C ARG A 69 -5.47 -8.53 -3.69
N ALA A 70 -6.52 -9.00 -3.02
CA ALA A 70 -6.41 -9.86 -1.86
C ALA A 70 -5.75 -11.19 -2.22
N SER A 71 -4.95 -11.73 -1.30
CA SER A 71 -4.42 -13.09 -1.46
C SER A 71 -5.53 -14.12 -1.24
N THR A 72 -5.54 -15.17 -2.05
CA THR A 72 -6.39 -16.36 -1.85
C THR A 72 -5.92 -17.24 -0.69
N GLU A 73 -4.66 -17.08 -0.26
CA GLU A 73 -4.06 -17.77 0.90
C GLU A 73 -3.88 -16.84 2.10
N GLY A 74 -4.82 -15.91 2.29
CA GLY A 74 -4.66 -14.82 3.25
C GLY A 74 -4.75 -15.27 4.72
N GLN A 75 -3.86 -14.71 5.54
CA GLN A 75 -3.91 -14.83 7.00
C GLN A 75 -5.17 -14.12 7.56
N LEU A 76 -5.66 -14.56 8.72
CA LEU A 76 -6.84 -14.00 9.41
C LEU A 76 -8.16 -14.04 8.59
N GLY A 77 -8.34 -15.04 7.73
CA GLY A 77 -9.57 -15.22 6.95
C GLY A 77 -9.59 -14.47 5.61
N GLY A 78 -8.43 -14.02 5.13
CA GLY A 78 -8.28 -13.39 3.81
C GLY A 78 -8.25 -11.87 3.88
N GLY A 79 -7.71 -11.26 2.82
CA GLY A 79 -7.62 -9.81 2.70
C GLY A 79 -6.35 -9.33 2.02
N VAL A 80 -6.05 -8.04 2.20
CA VAL A 80 -4.82 -7.40 1.73
C VAL A 80 -3.90 -7.16 2.92
N SER A 81 -2.68 -7.67 2.83
CA SER A 81 -1.63 -7.44 3.84
C SER A 81 -0.86 -6.16 3.54
N VAL A 82 -0.75 -5.30 4.55
CA VAL A 82 0.02 -4.05 4.52
C VAL A 82 0.85 -3.93 5.80
N CYS A 83 1.96 -3.21 5.72
CA CYS A 83 2.79 -2.84 6.85
C CYS A 83 2.31 -1.52 7.46
N LYS A 84 2.27 -1.43 8.79
CA LYS A 84 1.97 -0.19 9.52
C LYS A 84 3.14 0.79 9.52
N GLN A 85 4.37 0.27 9.50
CA GLN A 85 5.58 1.09 9.56
C GLN A 85 6.13 1.44 8.17
N PRO A 86 6.59 2.69 7.98
CA PRO A 86 7.19 3.16 6.75
C PRO A 86 8.59 2.56 6.53
N PRO A 87 9.14 2.60 5.30
CA PRO A 87 10.45 2.01 5.03
C PRO A 87 11.58 2.61 5.86
N HIS A 88 11.63 3.93 6.08
CA HIS A 88 12.71 4.58 6.85
C HIS A 88 12.76 4.14 8.31
N GLU A 89 11.61 3.89 8.96
CA GLU A 89 11.56 3.31 10.32
C GLU A 89 11.99 1.84 10.36
N MET A 90 11.97 1.17 9.21
CA MET A 90 12.35 -0.23 9.07
C MET A 90 13.83 -0.40 8.67
N GLY A 91 14.60 0.69 8.67
CA GLY A 91 16.04 0.71 8.36
C GLY A 91 16.35 0.80 6.87
N TRP A 92 15.40 1.23 6.03
CA TRP A 92 15.65 1.47 4.60
C TRP A 92 16.58 2.66 4.44
N GLU A 93 17.60 2.51 3.60
CA GLU A 93 18.52 3.58 3.20
C GLU A 93 18.54 3.77 1.68
N GLN A 94 19.29 4.78 1.22
CA GLN A 94 19.47 5.09 -0.20
C GLN A 94 19.73 3.83 -1.03
N TYR A 95 19.05 3.74 -2.18
CA TYR A 95 19.06 2.63 -3.14
C TYR A 95 18.56 1.29 -2.59
N GLY A 96 17.85 1.32 -1.46
CA GLY A 96 17.37 0.13 -0.78
C GLY A 96 18.48 -0.65 -0.10
N ASP A 97 19.54 0.06 0.33
CA ASP A 97 20.57 -0.44 1.21
C ASP A 97 20.09 -0.46 2.68
N GLY A 98 20.99 -0.81 3.60
CA GLY A 98 20.72 -0.97 5.02
C GLY A 98 20.17 -2.36 5.38
N GLU A 99 19.86 -2.56 6.66
CA GLU A 99 19.43 -3.86 7.19
C GLU A 99 17.93 -4.15 6.96
N TRP A 100 17.22 -3.26 6.25
CA TRP A 100 15.77 -3.31 6.14
C TRP A 100 15.21 -4.58 5.52
N ARG A 101 15.93 -5.20 4.58
CA ARG A 101 15.48 -6.46 3.98
C ARG A 101 15.36 -7.56 5.03
N ALA A 102 16.31 -7.62 5.96
CA ALA A 102 16.26 -8.57 7.06
C ALA A 102 15.18 -8.17 8.08
N THR A 103 15.13 -6.89 8.47
CA THR A 103 14.14 -6.36 9.44
C THR A 103 12.71 -6.56 8.94
N LEU A 104 12.40 -6.08 7.74
CA LEU A 104 11.11 -6.19 7.11
C LEU A 104 10.80 -7.63 6.71
N GLY A 105 11.78 -8.40 6.25
CA GLY A 105 11.62 -9.82 5.96
C GLY A 105 11.12 -10.59 7.17
N LYS A 106 11.74 -10.41 8.35
CA LYS A 106 11.31 -11.08 9.60
C LYS A 106 9.89 -10.68 9.98
N GLN A 107 9.53 -9.42 9.77
CA GLN A 107 8.19 -8.91 10.07
C GLN A 107 7.12 -9.40 9.09
N LEU A 108 7.40 -9.47 7.78
CA LEU A 108 6.40 -9.79 6.76
C LEU A 108 6.39 -11.27 6.36
N TRP A 109 7.56 -11.90 6.25
CA TRP A 109 7.76 -13.31 5.85
C TRP A 109 8.01 -14.27 7.02
N GLY A 110 8.24 -13.79 8.24
CA GLY A 110 8.42 -14.64 9.42
C GLY A 110 9.63 -15.57 9.27
N GLU A 111 9.43 -16.87 9.44
CA GLU A 111 10.48 -17.89 9.30
C GLU A 111 11.12 -17.97 7.90
N LYS A 112 10.42 -17.44 6.88
CA LYS A 112 10.88 -17.43 5.48
C LYS A 112 11.59 -16.13 5.08
N TRP A 113 11.97 -15.29 6.04
CA TRP A 113 12.52 -13.97 5.75
C TRP A 113 13.79 -13.98 4.86
N GLN A 114 14.56 -15.07 4.86
CA GLN A 114 15.73 -15.20 3.98
C GLN A 114 15.34 -15.20 2.49
N GLU A 115 14.08 -15.53 2.15
CA GLU A 115 13.61 -15.55 0.76
C GLU A 115 13.60 -14.15 0.10
N VAL A 116 13.56 -13.07 0.89
CA VAL A 116 13.56 -11.68 0.40
C VAL A 116 14.95 -11.02 0.41
N LEU A 117 15.99 -11.74 0.85
CA LEU A 117 17.38 -11.29 0.74
C LEU A 117 17.88 -11.36 -0.70
N PRO A 118 18.96 -10.61 -1.06
CA PRO A 118 19.57 -10.71 -2.38
C PRO A 118 19.89 -12.16 -2.78
N GLY A 119 19.45 -12.57 -3.97
CA GLY A 119 19.59 -13.95 -4.47
C GLY A 119 18.48 -14.91 -4.05
N GLY A 120 17.58 -14.52 -3.13
CA GLY A 120 16.41 -15.29 -2.75
C GLY A 120 15.28 -15.25 -3.78
N PRO A 121 14.33 -16.20 -3.75
CA PRO A 121 13.22 -16.31 -4.71
C PRO A 121 12.23 -15.14 -4.66
N HIS A 122 12.27 -14.31 -3.62
CA HIS A 122 11.41 -13.16 -3.41
C HIS A 122 12.21 -11.86 -3.20
N ALA A 123 13.47 -11.83 -3.65
CA ALA A 123 14.35 -10.65 -3.52
C ALA A 123 13.79 -9.40 -4.20
N ASP A 124 12.96 -9.57 -5.23
CA ASP A 124 12.29 -8.52 -6.01
C ASP A 124 11.10 -7.90 -5.26
N LYS A 125 10.54 -8.57 -4.25
CA LYS A 125 9.35 -8.09 -3.51
C LYS A 125 9.59 -6.85 -2.66
N LEU A 126 10.84 -6.42 -2.56
CA LEU A 126 11.30 -5.26 -1.80
C LEU A 126 11.93 -4.20 -2.73
N GLU A 127 11.31 -3.96 -3.88
CA GLU A 127 11.73 -2.94 -4.86
C GLU A 127 10.86 -1.68 -4.81
N MET A 128 9.57 -1.86 -4.53
CA MET A 128 8.56 -0.81 -4.56
C MET A 128 7.80 -0.78 -3.25
N VAL A 129 7.36 0.41 -2.84
CA VAL A 129 6.34 0.57 -1.81
C VAL A 129 5.12 1.26 -2.38
N VAL A 130 3.97 0.61 -2.23
CA VAL A 130 2.66 1.19 -2.52
C VAL A 130 2.13 1.76 -1.21
N VAL A 131 1.98 3.08 -1.15
CA VAL A 131 1.41 3.78 -0.01
C VAL A 131 -0.09 3.87 -0.19
N VAL A 132 -0.84 3.32 0.77
CA VAL A 132 -2.30 3.30 0.77
C VAL A 132 -2.85 4.02 1.98
N LYS A 133 -4.04 4.59 1.84
CA LYS A 133 -4.83 5.10 2.98
C LYS A 133 -5.75 4.00 3.49
N VAL A 134 -5.76 3.77 4.79
CA VAL A 134 -6.58 2.77 5.49
C VAL A 134 -7.40 3.46 6.57
N VAL A 135 -8.67 3.11 6.70
CA VAL A 135 -9.53 3.70 7.74
C VAL A 135 -8.91 3.46 9.12
N ARG A 136 -8.80 4.52 9.93
CA ARG A 136 -8.15 4.53 11.25
C ARG A 136 -8.64 3.41 12.15
N ASP A 137 -9.96 3.17 12.17
CA ASP A 137 -10.58 2.11 12.98
C ASP A 137 -10.08 0.70 12.61
N ILE A 138 -9.71 0.46 11.36
CA ILE A 138 -9.07 -0.80 10.95
C ILE A 138 -7.62 -0.80 11.44
N PHE A 139 -6.90 0.31 11.22
CA PHE A 139 -5.47 0.42 11.49
C PHE A 139 -5.10 0.20 12.96
N ILE A 140 -5.91 0.75 13.88
CA ILE A 140 -5.67 0.66 15.33
C ILE A 140 -6.27 -0.62 15.95
N ASN A 141 -7.14 -1.33 15.23
CA ASN A 141 -7.82 -2.48 15.79
C ASN A 141 -6.95 -3.74 15.72
N GLU A 142 -6.55 -4.23 16.89
CA GLU A 142 -5.69 -5.40 17.05
C GLU A 142 -6.25 -6.66 16.41
N LYS A 143 -7.58 -6.78 16.23
CA LYS A 143 -8.22 -7.91 15.53
C LYS A 143 -7.68 -8.09 14.10
N TYR A 144 -7.30 -6.98 13.45
CA TYR A 144 -6.78 -7.00 12.08
C TYR A 144 -5.25 -7.03 12.05
N THR A 145 -4.60 -7.01 13.22
CA THR A 145 -3.16 -7.10 13.35
C THR A 145 -2.77 -8.57 13.47
N LEU A 146 -1.72 -8.95 12.77
CA LEU A 146 -1.27 -10.33 12.74
C LEU A 146 -0.52 -10.69 14.04
N PRO A 147 -0.94 -11.72 14.79
CA PRO A 147 -0.28 -12.07 16.05
C PRO A 147 1.21 -12.42 15.84
N GLY A 148 2.09 -11.83 16.65
CA GLY A 148 3.55 -12.00 16.56
C GLY A 148 4.22 -11.25 15.41
N ARG A 149 3.45 -10.46 14.66
CA ARG A 149 3.87 -9.59 13.57
C ARG A 149 3.05 -8.31 13.61
N GLU A 150 3.26 -7.51 14.66
CA GLU A 150 2.42 -6.36 15.04
C GLU A 150 2.41 -5.26 13.97
N ASN A 151 3.42 -5.24 13.12
CA ASN A 151 3.51 -4.35 11.97
C ASN A 151 2.66 -4.79 10.78
N VAL A 152 2.13 -6.01 10.77
CA VAL A 152 1.30 -6.51 9.68
C VAL A 152 -0.17 -6.30 9.99
N LEU A 153 -0.82 -5.48 9.17
CA LEU A 153 -2.25 -5.25 9.18
C LEU A 153 -2.91 -5.98 8.00
N ILE A 154 -3.97 -6.72 8.27
CA ILE A 154 -4.80 -7.35 7.26
C ILE A 154 -6.07 -6.51 7.06
N ILE A 155 -6.20 -5.88 5.91
CA ILE A 155 -7.43 -5.20 5.50
C ILE A 155 -8.44 -6.30 5.13
N PRO A 156 -9.53 -6.47 5.90
CA PRO A 156 -10.45 -7.58 5.72
C PRO A 156 -11.28 -7.42 4.43
N THR A 157 -11.74 -8.54 3.89
CA THR A 157 -12.49 -8.60 2.62
C THR A 157 -13.75 -7.74 2.58
N SER A 158 -14.39 -7.49 3.74
CA SER A 158 -15.56 -6.59 3.85
C SER A 158 -15.26 -5.12 3.52
N TYR A 159 -13.99 -4.74 3.41
CA TYR A 159 -13.53 -3.41 2.99
C TYR A 159 -12.92 -3.42 1.58
N LEU A 160 -13.04 -4.53 0.87
CA LEU A 160 -12.53 -4.72 -0.47
C LEU A 160 -13.69 -4.78 -1.46
N GLU A 161 -13.43 -4.36 -2.69
CA GLU A 161 -14.37 -4.47 -3.81
C GLU A 161 -14.27 -5.86 -4.43
N GLU A 162 -15.39 -6.56 -4.54
CA GLU A 162 -15.45 -7.83 -5.27
C GLU A 162 -15.60 -7.57 -6.77
N ARG A 163 -14.70 -8.17 -7.56
CA ARG A 163 -14.71 -8.14 -9.03
C ARG A 163 -14.23 -9.49 -9.56
N ASP A 164 -15.03 -10.12 -10.41
CA ASP A 164 -14.72 -11.40 -11.05
C ASP A 164 -14.30 -12.50 -10.06
N GLY A 165 -15.01 -12.61 -8.93
CA GLY A 165 -14.73 -13.58 -7.87
C GLY A 165 -13.42 -13.32 -7.09
N SER A 166 -12.85 -12.12 -7.22
CA SER A 166 -11.65 -11.70 -6.49
C SER A 166 -11.92 -10.40 -5.73
N HIS A 167 -11.25 -10.21 -4.60
CA HIS A 167 -11.38 -9.01 -3.79
C HIS A 167 -10.21 -8.06 -4.02
N TYR A 168 -10.49 -6.77 -4.11
CA TYR A 168 -9.49 -5.74 -4.37
C TYR A 168 -9.62 -4.56 -3.43
N TYR A 169 -8.49 -4.09 -2.91
CA TYR A 169 -8.42 -2.77 -2.32
C TYR A 169 -8.41 -1.73 -3.42
N ALA A 170 -9.42 -0.88 -3.41
CA ALA A 170 -9.75 0.02 -4.51
C ALA A 170 -8.59 0.94 -4.88
N GLN A 171 -8.48 1.27 -6.17
CA GLN A 171 -7.41 2.11 -6.70
C GLN A 171 -7.38 3.50 -6.04
N ASN A 172 -8.56 4.06 -5.71
CA ASN A 172 -8.69 5.35 -5.02
C ASN A 172 -8.16 5.35 -3.56
N LYS A 173 -7.76 4.18 -3.04
CA LYS A 173 -7.08 4.03 -1.76
C LYS A 173 -5.56 4.12 -1.88
N ILE A 174 -5.01 4.01 -3.09
CA ILE A 174 -3.59 4.20 -3.33
C ILE A 174 -3.32 5.70 -3.35
N VAL A 175 -2.35 6.14 -2.57
CA VAL A 175 -1.97 7.55 -2.45
C VAL A 175 -0.71 7.85 -3.26
N LYS A 176 0.28 6.95 -3.20
CA LYS A 176 1.54 7.10 -3.92
C LYS A 176 2.21 5.75 -4.11
N ILE A 177 3.08 5.64 -5.11
CA ILE A 177 4.00 4.51 -5.25
C ILE A 177 5.42 5.04 -5.37
N TYR A 178 6.34 4.47 -4.59
CA TYR A 178 7.75 4.80 -4.67
C TYR A 178 8.58 3.60 -5.13
N ASP A 179 9.47 3.84 -6.07
CA ASP A 179 10.60 2.97 -6.38
C ASP A 179 11.72 3.19 -5.36
N LEU A 180 12.04 2.14 -4.62
CA LEU A 180 12.99 2.15 -3.52
C LEU A 180 14.43 1.81 -3.96
N ARG A 181 14.64 1.37 -5.21
CA ARG A 181 15.94 0.83 -5.67
C ARG A 181 16.42 1.34 -7.03
N ASP A 182 15.68 2.27 -7.64
CA ASP A 182 15.92 2.79 -9.00
C ASP A 182 15.80 1.66 -10.06
N THR A 183 14.76 0.83 -9.93
CA THR A 183 14.42 -0.28 -10.83
C THR A 183 13.83 0.14 -12.18
N ARG A 184 13.85 1.44 -12.49
CA ARG A 184 13.44 1.98 -13.79
C ARG A 184 14.50 1.70 -14.84
N SER A 185 14.51 0.48 -15.35
CA SER A 185 15.06 0.11 -16.67
C SER A 185 14.01 0.27 -17.75
#